data_AF-A0A821YW55-F1
#
_entry.id   AF-A0A821YW55-F1
#
_cell.length_a   1.000
_cell.length_b   1.000
_cell.length_c   1.000
_cell.angle_alpha   90.00
_cell.angle_beta   90.00
_cell.angle_gamma   90.00
#
_symmetry.space_group_name_H-M   'P 1'
#
loop_
_entity.id
_entity.type
_entity.pdbx_description
1 polymer ?
#
loop_
_entity_poly.entity_id
_entity_poly.type
_entity_poly.pdbx_seq_one_letter_code
_entity_poly.pdbx_strand_id
1 'polypeptide(L)'
;PTDRIIPISLFFYFHHEFPWIKKLTSISKQSPNTITIRGETNELDKFTIKIQLNTLSHQPIIRTLTDVFQLDTIHRDIQRKLTYNPPKEPFFILADQIFKEFEHNTFFIQITLRQPLVDETFSFDIIYQSDSSDNERQQDLTSSYFNKEILRLQKQFDQRFENIFQLKTKHKMNETTIHFARSTLSNLIGGISYFTGQSLVAKANQKTPDQYWTTSLYTAVPSRSFFPRGFLWDEGFHNLLIARWNQNITIDIIKHWFDMLNSNGWIPREIILGDEARARVPSEFIVQYTNNANPPTFFLTIDYLLKTNQANHLFTLPFIQRLEKWYQWYNHTQTGPIPFTFRWRGRNASSIYELNPKTLTSGLDDYPRASHPTNFERHLDLRCWMTLASNVIGKLYSILNNEQTNKYLNYAQLLINNDLLDQLHWSEEYEMYADYGLHTDYVQLERVLIPKQSPTQQYQQTHMIRQVIKESDLNYKYVKHFGYVSLFPLMIRILNPQSNKLEKILNDLKNSTLLWTPYGLRSLARSSSIYGMRNTEHDPPYWRGAIWINMNYMVLSALQHYANIPGPYSDKAKQIYKQLRTNLINNMLRVYDNTGHIWEQYDDKTGNGKGSHPFTGWSSLIVLIMSELYDQ
;
A
#
# COMPACT_ATOMS: atom_id res chain seq x y z
N PRO A 1 39.30 27.61 -13.61
CA PRO A 1 38.66 26.28 -13.70
C PRO A 1 37.40 26.40 -14.56
N THR A 2 37.64 26.33 -15.86
CA THR A 2 36.71 26.54 -16.96
C THR A 2 35.49 25.62 -16.90
N ASP A 3 34.32 26.21 -17.05
CA ASP A 3 33.02 25.65 -17.46
C ASP A 3 33.06 24.17 -17.89
N ARG A 4 32.92 23.26 -16.92
CA ARG A 4 32.60 21.87 -17.24
C ARG A 4 31.15 21.85 -17.72
N ILE A 5 30.96 21.85 -19.03
CA ILE A 5 29.68 21.51 -19.68
C ILE A 5 29.30 20.10 -19.21
N ILE A 6 28.28 19.99 -18.37
CA ILE A 6 27.72 18.69 -17.98
C ILE A 6 26.70 18.31 -19.05
N PRO A 7 26.90 17.24 -19.84
CA PRO A 7 25.90 16.81 -20.80
C PRO A 7 24.71 16.17 -20.07
N ILE A 8 23.50 16.52 -20.49
CA ILE A 8 22.25 15.88 -20.03
C ILE A 8 21.73 15.02 -21.17
N SER A 9 21.67 13.70 -20.97
CA SER A 9 21.04 12.77 -21.91
C SER A 9 19.68 12.31 -21.40
N LEU A 10 18.64 12.65 -22.15
CA LEU A 10 17.27 12.19 -21.92
C LEU A 10 17.00 11.01 -22.84
N PHE A 11 16.41 9.95 -22.30
CA PHE A 11 16.03 8.75 -23.05
C PHE A 11 14.53 8.59 -23.01
N PHE A 12 13.92 8.46 -24.19
CA PHE A 12 12.51 8.16 -24.37
C PHE A 12 12.41 6.83 -25.09
N TYR A 13 11.43 6.04 -24.73
CA TYR A 13 11.16 4.82 -25.47
C TYR A 13 9.68 4.57 -25.64
N PHE A 14 9.37 3.89 -26.73
CA PHE A 14 8.06 3.37 -27.05
C PHE A 14 8.23 1.87 -27.19
N HIS A 15 7.61 1.15 -26.26
CA HIS A 15 7.61 -0.30 -26.25
C HIS A 15 6.23 -0.81 -26.67
N HIS A 16 6.20 -1.91 -27.38
CA HIS A 16 4.96 -2.59 -27.73
C HIS A 16 5.08 -4.09 -27.56
N GLU A 17 3.97 -4.71 -27.18
CA GLU A 17 3.89 -6.17 -27.14
C GLU A 17 3.43 -6.68 -28.51
N PHE A 18 4.19 -7.59 -29.12
CA PHE A 18 3.72 -8.32 -30.30
C PHE A 18 2.58 -9.26 -29.83
N PRO A 19 1.38 -9.27 -30.46
CA PRO A 19 1.01 -8.80 -31.80
C PRO A 19 0.11 -7.54 -31.85
N TRP A 20 0.11 -6.70 -30.80
CA TRP A 20 -0.90 -5.62 -30.64
C TRP A 20 -0.73 -4.45 -31.61
N ILE A 21 0.48 -4.25 -32.15
CA ILE A 21 0.75 -3.27 -33.21
C ILE A 21 0.52 -3.90 -34.57
N LYS A 22 -0.39 -3.31 -35.35
CA LYS A 22 -0.61 -3.68 -36.75
C LYS A 22 0.57 -3.20 -37.61
N LYS A 23 1.04 -1.97 -37.37
CA LYS A 23 2.16 -1.36 -38.10
C LYS A 23 2.70 -0.12 -37.38
N LEU A 24 4.02 0.01 -37.23
CA LEU A 24 4.64 1.34 -37.11
C LEU A 24 4.82 1.89 -38.52
N THR A 25 4.22 3.03 -38.82
CA THR A 25 4.04 3.47 -40.22
C THR A 25 5.12 4.43 -40.70
N SER A 26 5.72 5.23 -39.81
CA SER A 26 6.87 6.08 -40.16
C SER A 26 7.50 6.72 -38.92
N ILE A 27 8.80 7.00 -39.01
CA ILE A 27 9.50 7.92 -38.12
C ILE A 27 10.16 8.97 -39.01
N SER A 28 9.86 10.24 -38.78
CA SER A 28 10.40 11.32 -39.59
C SER A 28 10.88 12.48 -38.73
N LYS A 29 12.04 13.01 -39.08
CA LYS A 29 12.52 14.29 -38.58
C LYS A 29 11.98 15.38 -39.51
N GLN A 30 10.82 15.95 -39.16
CA GLN A 30 10.14 16.95 -39.99
C GLN A 30 10.86 18.31 -39.96
N SER A 31 11.55 18.60 -38.85
CA SER A 31 12.35 19.81 -38.68
C SER A 31 13.57 19.51 -37.79
N PRO A 32 14.57 20.41 -37.69
CA PRO A 32 15.66 20.26 -36.71
C PRO A 32 15.17 20.01 -35.28
N ASN A 33 13.95 20.48 -34.98
CA ASN A 33 13.39 20.59 -33.63
C ASN A 33 12.21 19.62 -33.37
N THR A 34 11.81 18.83 -34.36
CA THR A 34 10.60 17.99 -34.28
C THR A 34 10.87 16.57 -34.77
N ILE A 35 10.59 15.59 -33.91
CA ILE A 35 10.57 14.17 -34.26
C ILE A 35 9.13 13.70 -34.26
N THR A 36 8.69 13.04 -35.34
CA THR A 36 7.33 12.51 -35.46
C THR A 36 7.38 11.00 -35.65
N ILE A 37 6.57 10.28 -34.86
CA ILE A 37 6.38 8.83 -34.92
C ILE A 37 4.90 8.58 -35.23
N ARG A 38 4.61 7.75 -36.23
CA ARG A 38 3.24 7.29 -36.51
C ARG A 38 3.11 5.79 -36.31
N GLY A 39 2.02 5.37 -35.68
CA GLY A 39 1.74 3.97 -35.43
C GLY A 39 0.25 3.64 -35.51
N GLU A 40 -0.06 2.36 -35.58
CA GLU A 40 -1.42 1.83 -35.52
C GLU A 40 -1.46 0.60 -34.62
N THR A 41 -2.36 0.61 -33.64
CA THR A 41 -2.62 -0.55 -32.76
C THR A 41 -4.04 -1.06 -32.96
N ASN A 42 -4.32 -2.28 -32.47
CA ASN A 42 -5.68 -2.82 -32.49
C ASN A 42 -6.66 -2.05 -31.57
N GLU A 43 -6.16 -1.44 -30.49
CA GLU A 43 -6.99 -0.81 -29.45
C GLU A 43 -7.08 0.71 -29.56
N LEU A 44 -5.98 1.38 -29.92
CA LEU A 44 -5.87 2.84 -29.99
C LEU A 44 -6.03 3.40 -31.41
N ASP A 45 -6.28 2.53 -32.39
CA ASP A 45 -6.25 2.84 -33.82
C ASP A 45 -4.94 3.53 -34.23
N LYS A 46 -5.01 4.41 -35.24
CA LYS A 46 -3.89 5.20 -35.72
C LYS A 46 -3.60 6.35 -34.77
N PHE A 47 -2.31 6.60 -34.54
CA PHE A 47 -1.83 7.64 -33.68
C PHE A 47 -0.55 8.29 -34.21
N THR A 48 -0.32 9.51 -33.76
CA THR A 48 0.90 10.29 -34.01
C THR A 48 1.51 10.74 -32.67
N ILE A 49 2.81 10.53 -32.50
CA ILE A 49 3.59 11.06 -31.39
C ILE A 49 4.59 12.08 -31.93
N LYS A 50 4.59 13.30 -31.38
CA LYS A 50 5.53 14.36 -31.74
C LYS A 50 6.39 14.70 -30.54
N ILE A 51 7.70 14.78 -30.72
CA ILE A 51 8.62 15.39 -29.76
C ILE A 51 9.02 16.75 -30.31
N GLN A 52 8.56 17.81 -29.65
CA GLN A 52 8.75 19.20 -30.05
C GLN A 52 9.73 19.87 -29.08
N LEU A 53 10.86 20.35 -29.59
CA LEU A 53 11.85 21.10 -28.81
C LEU A 53 11.45 22.59 -28.78
N ASN A 54 11.23 23.15 -27.58
CA ASN A 54 10.64 24.48 -27.40
C ASN A 54 11.70 25.57 -27.15
N THR A 55 12.79 25.26 -26.44
CA THR A 55 13.89 26.19 -26.18
C THR A 55 15.22 25.59 -26.61
N LEU A 56 15.98 26.33 -27.42
CA LEU A 56 17.27 25.91 -27.96
C LEU A 56 18.28 27.06 -27.86
N SER A 57 19.17 26.97 -26.88
CA SER A 57 20.41 27.74 -26.92
C SER A 57 21.50 27.03 -27.72
N HIS A 58 21.46 25.70 -27.77
CA HIS A 58 22.34 24.87 -28.58
C HIS A 58 21.55 23.77 -29.30
N GLN A 59 22.07 23.31 -30.44
CA GLN A 59 21.50 22.20 -31.18
C GLN A 59 21.69 20.89 -30.40
N PRO A 60 20.61 20.13 -30.09
CA PRO A 60 20.71 18.87 -29.38
C PRO A 60 21.23 17.76 -30.30
N ILE A 61 21.93 16.80 -29.70
CA ILE A 61 22.31 15.57 -30.38
C ILE A 61 21.20 14.56 -30.18
N ILE A 62 20.55 14.19 -31.28
CA ILE A 62 19.47 13.21 -31.27
C ILE A 62 20.01 11.91 -31.86
N ARG A 63 19.76 10.80 -31.17
CA ARG A 63 20.06 9.44 -31.65
C ARG A 63 18.84 8.56 -31.47
N THR A 64 18.67 7.62 -32.38
CA THR A 64 17.56 6.68 -32.34
C THR A 64 18.03 5.25 -32.42
N LEU A 65 17.33 4.35 -31.75
CA LEU A 65 17.63 2.91 -31.76
C LEU A 65 16.33 2.12 -31.80
N THR A 66 16.25 1.12 -32.69
CA THR A 66 15.21 0.09 -32.63
C THR A 66 15.83 -1.24 -32.24
N ASP A 67 15.25 -1.93 -31.28
CA ASP A 67 15.65 -3.31 -31.00
C ASP A 67 14.51 -4.12 -30.32
N VAL A 68 14.76 -5.40 -30.07
CA VAL A 68 13.95 -6.23 -29.18
C VAL A 68 14.48 -6.10 -27.75
N PHE A 69 13.60 -5.70 -26.84
CA PHE A 69 13.89 -5.60 -25.42
C PHE A 69 12.80 -6.29 -24.59
N GLN A 70 13.19 -6.81 -23.43
CA GLN A 70 12.24 -7.15 -22.37
C GLN A 70 12.14 -5.96 -21.42
N LEU A 71 10.93 -5.61 -20.99
CA LEU A 71 10.70 -4.41 -20.16
C LEU A 71 11.45 -4.48 -18.82
N ASP A 72 11.54 -5.65 -18.20
CA ASP A 72 12.22 -5.86 -16.92
C ASP A 72 13.76 -5.68 -17.03
N THR A 73 14.34 -5.85 -18.23
CA THR A 73 15.79 -5.75 -18.47
C THR A 73 16.20 -4.53 -19.29
N ILE A 74 15.25 -3.74 -19.77
CA ILE A 74 15.44 -2.68 -20.77
C ILE A 74 16.54 -1.68 -20.40
N HIS A 75 16.64 -1.30 -19.12
CA HIS A 75 17.65 -0.37 -18.64
C HIS A 75 19.08 -0.91 -18.81
N ARG A 76 19.30 -2.16 -18.39
CA ARG A 76 20.60 -2.84 -18.51
C ARG A 76 20.99 -3.03 -19.98
N ASP A 77 20.01 -3.38 -20.80
CA ASP A 77 20.24 -3.69 -22.20
C ASP A 77 20.57 -2.41 -23.00
N ILE A 78 19.95 -1.28 -22.65
CA ILE A 78 20.31 0.03 -23.22
C ILE A 78 21.69 0.49 -22.79
N GLN A 79 22.08 0.31 -21.52
CA GLN A 79 23.42 0.65 -21.06
C GLN A 79 24.52 -0.06 -21.87
N ARG A 80 24.26 -1.30 -22.32
CA ARG A 80 25.18 -2.07 -23.17
C ARG A 80 25.26 -1.59 -24.62
N LYS A 81 24.27 -0.81 -25.07
CA LYS A 81 24.19 -0.27 -26.44
C LYS A 81 24.68 1.18 -26.55
N LEU A 82 25.13 1.75 -25.43
CA LEU A 82 25.81 3.04 -25.41
C LEU A 82 27.25 2.92 -25.90
N THR A 83 27.65 3.89 -26.71
CA THR A 83 29.01 4.00 -27.26
C THR A 83 29.62 5.33 -26.85
N TYR A 84 30.95 5.38 -26.71
CA TYR A 84 31.66 6.60 -26.37
C TYR A 84 31.76 7.52 -27.59
N ASN A 85 31.28 8.75 -27.47
CA ASN A 85 31.38 9.77 -28.52
C ASN A 85 32.84 10.30 -28.61
N PRO A 86 33.37 10.68 -29.79
CA PRO A 86 34.78 11.03 -29.98
C PRO A 86 35.26 12.19 -29.08
N PRO A 87 36.60 12.36 -28.89
CA PRO A 87 37.20 13.16 -27.82
C PRO A 87 36.86 14.67 -27.79
N LYS A 88 36.19 15.21 -28.82
CA LYS A 88 35.68 16.59 -28.81
C LYS A 88 34.38 16.75 -27.99
N GLU A 89 33.72 15.64 -27.63
CA GLU A 89 32.43 15.60 -26.94
C GLU A 89 32.34 14.34 -26.04
N PRO A 90 32.86 14.36 -24.81
CA PRO A 90 33.09 13.15 -24.01
C PRO A 90 31.82 12.67 -23.28
N PHE A 91 30.82 12.17 -24.01
CA PHE A 91 29.62 11.54 -23.44
C PHE A 91 29.16 10.30 -24.21
N PHE A 92 28.30 9.50 -23.57
CA PHE A 92 27.77 8.27 -24.13
C PHE A 92 26.58 8.53 -25.03
N ILE A 93 26.58 7.95 -26.23
CA ILE A 93 25.49 8.05 -27.21
C ILE A 93 25.05 6.67 -27.71
N LEU A 94 23.78 6.53 -28.06
CA LEU A 94 23.27 5.38 -28.80
C LEU A 94 23.95 5.32 -30.17
N ALA A 95 24.35 4.11 -30.58
CA ALA A 95 24.77 3.86 -31.95
C ALA A 95 23.58 4.10 -32.88
N ASP A 96 23.76 4.98 -33.87
CA ASP A 96 22.71 5.29 -34.83
C ASP A 96 22.42 4.05 -35.71
N GLN A 97 21.18 3.59 -35.74
CA GLN A 97 20.77 2.42 -36.51
C GLN A 97 19.66 2.78 -37.49
N ILE A 98 19.76 2.23 -38.70
CA ILE A 98 18.69 2.31 -39.70
C ILE A 98 17.49 1.51 -39.19
N PHE A 99 16.32 2.15 -39.26
CA PHE A 99 15.06 1.60 -38.80
C PHE A 99 14.72 0.28 -39.53
N LYS A 100 14.42 -0.79 -38.77
CA LYS A 100 13.80 -2.01 -39.30
C LYS A 100 12.41 -2.20 -38.70
N GLU A 101 11.39 -2.08 -39.54
CA GLU A 101 9.96 -1.97 -39.17
C GLU A 101 9.36 -3.19 -38.46
N PHE A 102 9.86 -4.40 -38.71
CA PHE A 102 9.12 -5.64 -38.38
C PHE A 102 9.80 -6.57 -37.35
N GLU A 103 11.07 -6.35 -37.02
CA GLU A 103 11.81 -7.23 -36.11
C GLU A 103 11.88 -6.70 -34.67
N HIS A 104 11.45 -5.47 -34.41
CA HIS A 104 11.75 -4.76 -33.16
C HIS A 104 10.49 -4.38 -32.39
N ASN A 105 10.51 -4.60 -31.07
CA ASN A 105 9.40 -4.29 -30.16
C ASN A 105 9.57 -2.94 -29.43
N THR A 106 10.73 -2.30 -29.54
CA THR A 106 11.01 -1.05 -28.85
C THR A 106 11.74 -0.05 -29.73
N PHE A 107 11.31 1.21 -29.67
CA PHE A 107 11.97 2.35 -30.29
C PHE A 107 12.45 3.33 -29.22
N PHE A 108 13.74 3.64 -29.25
CA PHE A 108 14.41 4.56 -28.34
C PHE A 108 14.81 5.86 -29.05
N ILE A 109 14.68 6.97 -28.33
CA ILE A 109 15.22 8.27 -28.69
C ILE A 109 16.10 8.73 -27.53
N GLN A 110 17.36 9.02 -27.83
CA GLN A 110 18.23 9.77 -26.94
C GLN A 110 18.33 11.22 -27.41
N ILE A 111 18.06 12.16 -26.53
CA ILE A 111 18.28 13.59 -26.73
C ILE A 111 19.39 14.02 -25.77
N THR A 112 20.56 14.32 -26.31
CA THR A 112 21.72 14.79 -25.54
C THR A 112 21.90 16.28 -25.72
N LEU A 113 21.94 16.97 -24.59
CA LEU A 113 22.03 18.40 -24.46
C LEU A 113 23.36 18.74 -23.82
N ARG A 114 24.00 19.79 -24.30
CA ARG A 114 25.05 20.46 -23.54
C ARG A 114 24.33 21.34 -22.53
N GLN A 115 24.49 21.08 -21.23
CA GLN A 115 23.84 21.92 -20.22
C GLN A 115 24.20 23.37 -20.51
N PRO A 116 23.21 24.24 -20.72
CA PRO A 116 23.49 25.63 -20.93
C PRO A 116 23.88 26.34 -19.63
N LEU A 117 24.23 27.63 -19.71
CA LEU A 117 24.52 28.48 -18.55
C LEU A 117 23.41 28.36 -17.48
N VAL A 118 23.74 28.68 -16.22
CA VAL A 118 22.85 28.52 -15.04
C VAL A 118 21.44 29.13 -15.24
N ASP A 119 21.30 30.13 -16.12
CA ASP A 119 20.05 30.87 -16.36
C ASP A 119 19.22 30.37 -17.56
N GLU A 120 19.64 29.31 -18.24
CA GLU A 120 18.94 28.80 -19.43
C GLU A 120 18.10 27.55 -19.13
N THR A 121 16.82 27.59 -19.52
CA THR A 121 15.88 26.47 -19.34
C THR A 121 15.66 25.74 -20.66
N PHE A 122 16.06 24.47 -20.71
CA PHE A 122 15.69 23.56 -21.79
C PHE A 122 14.29 22.98 -21.54
N SER A 123 13.45 23.01 -22.57
CA SER A 123 12.09 22.47 -22.53
C SER A 123 11.70 21.83 -23.85
N PHE A 124 10.88 20.80 -23.77
CA PHE A 124 10.34 20.07 -24.90
C PHE A 124 8.99 19.47 -24.52
N ASP A 125 8.15 19.23 -25.50
CA ASP A 125 6.85 18.58 -25.34
C ASP A 125 6.84 17.23 -26.05
N ILE A 126 6.27 16.22 -25.39
CA ILE A 126 5.90 14.95 -26.04
C ILE A 126 4.39 14.95 -26.19
N ILE A 127 3.94 14.97 -27.43
CA ILE A 127 2.54 15.15 -27.80
C ILE A 127 2.04 13.83 -28.37
N TYR A 128 1.06 13.22 -27.73
CA TYR A 128 0.33 12.07 -28.28
C TYR A 128 -0.98 12.54 -28.92
N GLN A 129 -1.27 12.04 -30.11
CA GLN A 129 -2.45 12.38 -30.91
C GLN A 129 -3.10 11.11 -31.42
N SER A 130 -4.36 10.88 -31.10
CA SER A 130 -5.17 9.84 -31.75
C SER A 130 -5.84 10.42 -32.99
N ASP A 131 -5.73 9.71 -34.12
CA ASP A 131 -6.35 10.09 -35.39
C ASP A 131 -7.90 10.03 -35.29
N SER A 132 -8.44 9.26 -34.35
CA SER A 132 -9.89 9.22 -34.08
C SER A 132 -10.47 10.56 -33.63
N SER A 133 -9.63 11.42 -33.04
CA SER A 133 -9.98 12.74 -32.51
C SER A 133 -9.54 13.90 -33.42
N ASP A 134 -9.08 13.62 -34.63
CA ASP A 134 -8.47 14.63 -35.51
C ASP A 134 -9.46 15.76 -35.87
N ASN A 135 -10.72 15.41 -36.14
CA ASN A 135 -11.77 16.38 -36.46
C ASN A 135 -12.17 17.30 -35.30
N GLU A 136 -11.85 16.93 -34.05
CA GLU A 136 -12.14 17.73 -32.85
C GLU A 136 -10.94 18.59 -32.42
N ARG A 137 -9.74 18.31 -32.96
CA ARG A 137 -8.49 18.93 -32.55
C ARG A 137 -8.30 20.28 -33.25
N GLN A 138 -8.40 21.36 -32.48
CA GLN A 138 -8.18 22.71 -33.00
C GLN A 138 -6.69 23.04 -33.21
N GLN A 139 -5.82 22.58 -32.31
CA GLN A 139 -4.37 22.80 -32.35
C GLN A 139 -3.61 21.78 -31.48
N ASP A 140 -2.29 21.71 -31.63
CA ASP A 140 -1.42 20.88 -30.81
C ASP A 140 -1.33 21.41 -29.37
N LEU A 141 -1.34 20.49 -28.39
CA LEU A 141 -1.14 20.80 -26.97
C LEU A 141 0.35 20.97 -26.66
N THR A 142 0.92 22.11 -27.08
CA THR A 142 2.35 22.43 -26.95
C THR A 142 2.58 23.87 -26.51
N SER A 143 3.79 24.16 -26.03
CA SER A 143 4.31 25.52 -25.81
C SER A 143 3.36 26.38 -24.95
N SER A 144 2.99 27.57 -25.43
CA SER A 144 2.14 28.52 -24.68
C SER A 144 0.74 27.97 -24.40
N TYR A 145 0.18 27.16 -25.31
CA TYR A 145 -1.14 26.57 -25.12
C TYR A 145 -1.12 25.51 -24.02
N PHE A 146 -0.12 24.63 -24.02
CA PHE A 146 0.11 23.67 -22.95
C PHE A 146 0.34 24.35 -21.60
N ASN A 147 1.17 25.39 -21.54
CA ASN A 147 1.44 26.13 -20.30
C ASN A 147 0.16 26.79 -19.73
N LYS A 148 -0.66 27.39 -20.59
CA LYS A 148 -1.95 27.99 -20.17
C LYS A 148 -2.89 26.91 -19.62
N GLU A 149 -2.92 25.75 -20.26
CA GLU A 149 -3.79 24.65 -19.88
C GLU A 149 -3.35 23.98 -18.56
N ILE A 150 -2.04 23.78 -18.35
CA ILE A 150 -1.49 23.34 -17.06
C ILE A 150 -1.89 24.29 -15.95
N LEU A 151 -1.70 25.61 -16.13
CA LEU A 151 -2.07 26.60 -15.10
C LEU A 151 -3.57 26.57 -14.79
N ARG A 152 -4.41 26.35 -15.82
CA ARG A 152 -5.86 26.19 -15.65
C ARG A 152 -6.18 24.95 -14.81
N LEU A 153 -5.59 23.81 -15.14
CA LEU A 153 -5.80 22.53 -14.44
C LEU A 153 -5.25 22.56 -13.00
N GLN A 154 -4.10 23.19 -12.77
CA GLN A 154 -3.54 23.39 -11.43
C GLN A 154 -4.48 24.21 -10.53
N LYS A 155 -5.05 25.31 -11.05
CA LYS A 155 -6.06 26.09 -10.32
C LYS A 155 -7.31 25.28 -10.00
N GLN A 156 -7.78 24.46 -10.95
CA GLN A 156 -8.92 23.57 -10.72
C GLN A 156 -8.63 22.49 -9.67
N PHE A 157 -7.43 21.91 -9.70
CA PHE A 157 -6.97 20.97 -8.69
C PHE A 157 -6.97 21.64 -7.30
N ASP A 158 -6.36 22.81 -7.16
CA ASP A 158 -6.27 23.54 -5.89
C ASP A 158 -7.66 23.91 -5.35
N GLN A 159 -8.56 24.37 -6.22
CA GLN A 159 -9.94 24.68 -5.84
C GLN A 159 -10.70 23.44 -5.38
N ARG A 160 -10.61 22.33 -6.13
CA ARG A 160 -11.24 21.05 -5.74
C ARG A 160 -10.66 20.52 -4.44
N PHE A 161 -9.35 20.61 -4.25
CA PHE A 161 -8.66 20.19 -3.04
C PHE A 161 -9.16 20.96 -1.82
N GLU A 162 -9.24 22.28 -1.90
CA GLU A 162 -9.77 23.09 -0.79
C GLU A 162 -11.26 22.82 -0.55
N ASN A 163 -12.07 22.65 -1.59
CA ASN A 163 -13.49 22.33 -1.43
C ASN A 163 -13.72 21.01 -0.65
N ILE A 164 -12.90 19.99 -0.91
CA ILE A 164 -13.02 18.68 -0.28
C ILE A 164 -12.42 18.69 1.13
N PHE A 165 -11.17 19.15 1.28
CA PHE A 165 -10.40 18.95 2.52
C PHE A 165 -10.44 20.15 3.48
N GLN A 166 -10.79 21.35 2.98
CA GLN A 166 -11.01 22.56 3.77
C GLN A 166 -9.87 22.90 4.73
N LEU A 167 -8.62 22.63 4.34
CA LEU A 167 -7.46 22.77 5.22
C LEU A 167 -7.18 24.24 5.53
N LYS A 168 -7.40 25.13 4.57
CA LYS A 168 -7.24 26.58 4.75
C LYS A 168 -8.44 27.20 5.46
N THR A 169 -9.64 26.95 4.95
CA THR A 169 -10.86 27.65 5.36
C THR A 169 -11.38 27.19 6.72
N LYS A 170 -11.46 25.88 6.96
CA LYS A 170 -11.98 25.28 8.20
C LYS A 170 -10.87 25.05 9.23
N HIS A 171 -9.76 24.43 8.82
CA HIS A 171 -8.70 23.99 9.74
C HIS A 171 -7.58 25.02 9.96
N LYS A 172 -7.61 26.15 9.24
CA LYS A 172 -6.67 27.27 9.39
C LYS A 172 -5.19 26.86 9.27
N MET A 173 -4.89 25.84 8.46
CA MET A 173 -3.52 25.40 8.22
C MET A 173 -2.77 26.38 7.31
N ASN A 174 -1.44 26.46 7.47
CA ASN A 174 -0.59 27.32 6.65
C ASN A 174 -0.30 26.69 5.27
N GLU A 175 0.25 27.48 4.34
CA GLU A 175 0.51 27.04 2.96
C GLU A 175 1.52 25.89 2.87
N THR A 176 2.52 25.82 3.76
CA THR A 176 3.49 24.72 3.81
C THR A 176 2.79 23.39 4.14
N THR A 177 1.94 23.40 5.16
CA THR A 177 1.14 22.25 5.56
C THR A 177 0.13 21.85 4.48
N ILE A 178 -0.50 22.82 3.81
CA ILE A 178 -1.41 22.55 2.68
C ILE A 178 -0.64 21.97 1.48
N HIS A 179 0.57 22.47 1.20
CA HIS A 179 1.43 21.92 0.15
C HIS A 179 1.81 20.46 0.45
N PHE A 180 2.20 20.14 1.68
CA PHE A 180 2.44 18.76 2.11
C PHE A 180 1.23 17.85 1.83
N ALA A 181 0.02 18.27 2.19
CA ALA A 181 -1.19 17.49 1.97
C ALA A 181 -1.53 17.31 0.48
N ARG A 182 -1.36 18.36 -0.34
CA ARG A 182 -1.52 18.29 -1.81
C ARG A 182 -0.52 17.30 -2.41
N SER A 183 0.77 17.44 -2.08
CA SER A 183 1.82 16.54 -2.53
C SER A 183 1.55 15.09 -2.12
N THR A 184 1.03 14.87 -0.90
CA THR A 184 0.66 13.54 -0.41
C THR A 184 -0.43 12.89 -1.27
N LEU A 185 -1.53 13.61 -1.51
CA LEU A 185 -2.64 13.13 -2.35
C LEU A 185 -2.18 12.89 -3.79
N SER A 186 -1.44 13.83 -4.37
CA SER A 186 -0.92 13.73 -5.74
C SER A 186 -0.02 12.51 -5.92
N ASN A 187 0.83 12.20 -4.92
CA ASN A 187 1.69 11.01 -4.98
C ASN A 187 0.90 9.70 -4.83
N LEU A 188 -0.15 9.65 -3.98
CA LEU A 188 -1.03 8.48 -3.91
C LEU A 188 -1.72 8.23 -5.26
N ILE A 189 -2.36 9.25 -5.83
CA ILE A 189 -3.06 9.15 -7.12
C ILE A 189 -2.07 8.82 -8.24
N GLY A 190 -0.89 9.45 -8.23
CA GLY A 190 0.20 9.17 -9.17
C GLY A 190 0.86 7.81 -8.99
N GLY A 191 0.52 7.07 -7.94
CA GLY A 191 0.91 5.67 -7.73
C GLY A 191 -0.08 4.66 -8.32
N ILE A 192 -1.28 5.11 -8.75
CA ILE A 192 -2.26 4.22 -9.36
C ILE A 192 -1.69 3.70 -10.68
N SER A 193 -1.69 2.39 -10.83
CA SER A 193 -1.04 1.65 -11.89
C SER A 193 -1.96 0.59 -12.47
N TYR A 194 -1.66 0.16 -13.69
CA TYR A 194 -2.35 -0.94 -14.38
C TYR A 194 -1.35 -2.07 -14.62
N PHE A 195 -1.67 -3.27 -14.15
CA PHE A 195 -0.83 -4.46 -14.28
C PHE A 195 -1.57 -5.52 -15.10
N THR A 196 -0.84 -6.35 -15.83
CA THR A 196 -1.39 -7.48 -16.60
C THR A 196 -0.46 -8.70 -16.50
N GLY A 197 -1.05 -9.89 -16.53
CA GLY A 197 -0.30 -11.15 -16.53
C GLY A 197 -0.95 -12.24 -15.70
N GLN A 198 -0.14 -13.18 -15.22
CA GLN A 198 -0.58 -14.36 -14.47
C GLN A 198 0.08 -14.40 -13.10
N SER A 199 -0.71 -14.77 -12.08
CA SER A 199 -0.22 -15.02 -10.72
C SER A 199 0.20 -16.48 -10.53
N LEU A 200 1.17 -16.73 -9.64
CA LEU A 200 1.53 -18.07 -9.17
C LEU A 200 0.82 -18.39 -7.86
N VAL A 201 0.05 -19.46 -7.84
CA VAL A 201 -0.81 -19.81 -6.70
C VAL A 201 -0.63 -21.28 -6.32
N ALA A 202 -0.61 -21.56 -5.02
CA ALA A 202 -0.52 -22.93 -4.50
C ALA A 202 -1.52 -23.18 -3.36
N LYS A 203 -1.84 -24.45 -3.13
CA LYS A 203 -2.37 -24.92 -1.85
C LYS A 203 -1.22 -25.14 -0.86
N ALA A 204 -1.49 -25.12 0.45
CA ALA A 204 -0.45 -25.20 1.50
C ALA A 204 0.55 -26.36 1.34
N ASN A 205 0.10 -27.51 0.82
CA ASN A 205 0.93 -28.72 0.68
C ASN A 205 1.31 -29.03 -0.78
N GLN A 206 1.07 -28.08 -1.70
CA GLN A 206 1.33 -28.27 -3.12
C GLN A 206 2.78 -27.91 -3.44
N LYS A 207 3.52 -28.85 -4.05
CA LYS A 207 4.94 -28.68 -4.37
C LYS A 207 5.19 -27.70 -5.51
N THR A 208 4.31 -27.71 -6.52
CA THR A 208 4.45 -26.91 -7.74
C THR A 208 3.28 -25.94 -7.85
N PRO A 209 3.51 -24.61 -7.88
CA PRO A 209 2.44 -23.64 -7.99
C PRO A 209 1.74 -23.74 -9.35
N ASP A 210 0.44 -23.49 -9.36
CA ASP A 210 -0.36 -23.33 -10.57
C ASP A 210 -0.22 -21.90 -11.11
N GLN A 211 -0.20 -21.76 -12.43
CA GLN A 211 -0.40 -20.47 -13.08
C GLN A 211 -1.90 -20.18 -13.16
N TYR A 212 -2.32 -19.08 -12.56
CA TYR A 212 -3.70 -18.60 -12.70
C TYR A 212 -3.95 -17.98 -14.08
N TRP A 213 -5.22 -17.71 -14.40
CA TRP A 213 -5.62 -17.13 -15.68
C TRP A 213 -4.96 -15.76 -15.91
N THR A 214 -4.74 -15.42 -17.18
CA THR A 214 -4.25 -14.08 -17.54
C THR A 214 -5.32 -13.05 -17.21
N THR A 215 -4.94 -12.00 -16.50
CA THR A 215 -5.85 -10.99 -16.00
C THR A 215 -5.14 -9.66 -15.81
N SER A 216 -5.87 -8.64 -15.38
CA SER A 216 -5.34 -7.31 -15.12
C SER A 216 -5.81 -6.72 -13.81
N LEU A 217 -5.03 -5.79 -13.28
CA LEU A 217 -5.30 -5.10 -12.02
C LEU A 217 -5.04 -3.61 -12.17
N TYR A 218 -6.09 -2.80 -12.02
CA TYR A 218 -6.01 -1.36 -11.81
C TYR A 218 -6.03 -1.07 -10.30
N THR A 219 -4.94 -0.55 -9.75
CA THR A 219 -4.76 -0.43 -8.28
C THR A 219 -3.80 0.69 -7.90
N ALA A 220 -3.99 1.27 -6.71
CA ALA A 220 -2.92 2.03 -6.06
C ALA A 220 -1.81 1.06 -5.57
N VAL A 221 -0.61 1.61 -5.34
CA VAL A 221 0.54 0.83 -4.84
C VAL A 221 1.09 1.47 -3.57
N PRO A 222 1.56 0.69 -2.57
CA PRO A 222 2.05 1.25 -1.31
C PRO A 222 3.26 2.17 -1.47
N SER A 223 4.19 1.78 -2.36
CA SER A 223 5.38 2.54 -2.72
C SER A 223 5.80 2.25 -4.15
N ARG A 224 5.99 3.31 -4.95
CA ARG A 224 6.47 3.18 -6.33
C ARG A 224 7.88 2.61 -6.44
N SER A 225 8.70 2.73 -5.40
CA SER A 225 10.12 2.32 -5.44
C SER A 225 10.34 0.89 -4.96
N PHE A 226 9.63 0.46 -3.92
CA PHE A 226 9.83 -0.85 -3.30
C PHE A 226 8.68 -1.83 -3.55
N PHE A 227 7.45 -1.31 -3.65
CA PHE A 227 6.23 -2.12 -3.72
C PHE A 227 5.33 -1.69 -4.90
N PRO A 228 5.83 -1.67 -6.16
CA PRO A 228 5.04 -1.22 -7.31
C PRO A 228 4.06 -2.32 -7.77
N ARG A 229 3.15 -2.74 -6.90
CA ARG A 229 2.18 -3.82 -7.12
C ARG A 229 1.03 -3.75 -6.10
N GLY A 230 -0.03 -4.51 -6.36
CA GLY A 230 -1.22 -4.51 -5.51
C GLY A 230 -1.04 -5.30 -4.21
N PHE A 231 -1.42 -4.71 -3.08
CA PHE A 231 -1.52 -5.37 -1.78
C PHE A 231 -2.95 -5.22 -1.23
N LEU A 232 -3.61 -6.35 -0.94
CA LEU A 232 -5.05 -6.40 -0.72
C LEU A 232 -5.49 -5.54 0.48
N TRP A 233 -4.80 -5.65 1.61
CA TRP A 233 -5.17 -4.88 2.79
C TRP A 233 -4.75 -3.40 2.74
N ASP A 234 -3.65 -3.06 2.07
CA ASP A 234 -3.25 -1.67 1.83
C ASP A 234 -4.34 -0.93 1.04
N GLU A 235 -4.95 -1.61 0.07
CA GLU A 235 -5.86 -0.99 -0.89
C GLU A 235 -7.14 -0.42 -0.26
N GLY A 236 -7.66 -1.04 0.81
CA GLY A 236 -8.75 -0.44 1.58
C GLY A 236 -8.33 0.90 2.19
N PHE A 237 -7.12 1.01 2.75
CA PHE A 237 -6.62 2.27 3.30
C PHE A 237 -6.34 3.32 2.22
N HIS A 238 -5.80 2.93 1.06
CA HIS A 238 -5.64 3.82 -0.09
C HIS A 238 -6.97 4.46 -0.49
N ASN A 239 -8.01 3.62 -0.59
CA ASN A 239 -9.30 4.04 -1.11
C ASN A 239 -10.12 4.89 -0.15
N LEU A 240 -9.81 4.92 1.15
CA LEU A 240 -10.40 5.92 2.04
C LEU A 240 -10.10 7.35 1.58
N LEU A 241 -8.86 7.63 1.13
CA LEU A 241 -8.48 8.95 0.61
C LEU A 241 -8.93 9.12 -0.85
N ILE A 242 -8.72 8.11 -1.70
CA ILE A 242 -9.10 8.18 -3.14
C ILE A 242 -10.60 8.42 -3.28
N ALA A 243 -11.45 7.75 -2.50
CA ALA A 243 -12.91 7.90 -2.62
C ALA A 243 -13.41 9.30 -2.23
N ARG A 244 -12.68 10.04 -1.38
CA ARG A 244 -12.99 11.45 -1.09
C ARG A 244 -12.58 12.37 -2.22
N TRP A 245 -11.53 12.01 -2.96
CA TRP A 245 -11.13 12.73 -4.16
C TRP A 245 -12.05 12.40 -5.33
N ASN A 246 -12.18 11.13 -5.71
CA ASN A 246 -12.95 10.63 -6.85
C ASN A 246 -13.46 9.20 -6.60
N GLN A 247 -14.76 9.05 -6.38
CA GLN A 247 -15.39 7.75 -6.11
C GLN A 247 -15.29 6.78 -7.30
N ASN A 248 -15.30 7.25 -8.55
CA ASN A 248 -15.25 6.38 -9.72
C ASN A 248 -13.94 5.60 -9.79
N ILE A 249 -12.81 6.27 -9.48
CA ILE A 249 -11.50 5.61 -9.41
C ILE A 249 -11.53 4.47 -8.38
N THR A 250 -12.08 4.73 -7.19
CA THR A 250 -12.22 3.71 -6.15
C THR A 250 -13.07 2.53 -6.60
N ILE A 251 -14.16 2.77 -7.32
CA ILE A 251 -15.00 1.69 -7.83
C ILE A 251 -14.29 0.86 -8.88
N ASP A 252 -13.56 1.50 -9.80
CA ASP A 252 -12.80 0.79 -10.82
C ASP A 252 -11.72 -0.08 -10.18
N ILE A 253 -11.02 0.43 -9.17
CA ILE A 253 -10.06 -0.34 -8.37
C ILE A 253 -10.74 -1.54 -7.70
N ILE A 254 -11.82 -1.31 -6.95
CA ILE A 254 -12.53 -2.39 -6.25
C ILE A 254 -12.99 -3.45 -7.25
N LYS A 255 -13.57 -3.07 -8.40
CA LYS A 255 -14.00 -4.03 -9.43
C LYS A 255 -12.85 -4.91 -9.92
N HIS A 256 -11.69 -4.32 -10.26
CA HIS A 256 -10.53 -5.10 -10.70
C HIS A 256 -10.02 -6.05 -9.61
N TRP A 257 -9.98 -5.62 -8.35
CA TRP A 257 -9.64 -6.52 -7.24
C TRP A 257 -10.63 -7.68 -7.09
N PHE A 258 -11.92 -7.44 -7.27
CA PHE A 258 -12.95 -8.46 -7.21
C PHE A 258 -13.02 -9.36 -8.48
N ASP A 259 -12.33 -8.99 -9.56
CA ASP A 259 -12.07 -9.88 -10.69
C ASP A 259 -10.93 -10.88 -10.42
N MET A 260 -10.14 -10.65 -9.36
CA MET A 260 -9.15 -11.63 -8.86
C MET A 260 -9.79 -12.74 -8.01
N LEU A 261 -11.09 -12.66 -7.71
CA LEU A 261 -11.79 -13.68 -6.93
C LEU A 261 -11.79 -15.02 -7.66
N ASN A 262 -11.19 -16.04 -7.03
CA ASN A 262 -11.27 -17.39 -7.58
C ASN A 262 -12.65 -18.03 -7.33
N SER A 263 -12.81 -19.25 -7.86
CA SER A 263 -14.05 -20.03 -7.73
C SER A 263 -14.46 -20.31 -6.28
N ASN A 264 -13.53 -20.26 -5.31
CA ASN A 264 -13.78 -20.46 -3.89
C ASN A 264 -14.02 -19.15 -3.10
N GLY A 265 -13.90 -17.98 -3.74
CA GLY A 265 -14.05 -16.70 -3.09
C GLY A 265 -12.77 -16.16 -2.43
N TRP A 266 -11.60 -16.65 -2.82
CA TRP A 266 -10.31 -16.15 -2.33
C TRP A 266 -9.71 -15.12 -3.28
N ILE A 267 -9.02 -14.13 -2.71
CA ILE A 267 -8.20 -13.14 -3.41
C ILE A 267 -6.76 -13.23 -2.87
N PRO A 268 -5.73 -13.31 -3.71
CA PRO A 268 -4.35 -13.27 -3.24
C PRO A 268 -4.03 -11.96 -2.50
N ARG A 269 -3.27 -12.06 -1.40
CA ARG A 269 -2.91 -10.88 -0.58
C ARG A 269 -1.99 -9.90 -1.30
N GLU A 270 -1.16 -10.41 -2.20
CA GLU A 270 -0.17 -9.66 -2.97
C GLU A 270 -0.29 -10.12 -4.43
N ILE A 271 -0.55 -9.16 -5.33
CA ILE A 271 -0.85 -9.43 -6.74
C ILE A 271 0.38 -9.11 -7.58
N ILE A 272 1.00 -10.15 -8.14
CA ILE A 272 2.25 -10.06 -8.89
C ILE A 272 1.96 -10.53 -10.32
N LEU A 273 1.66 -9.58 -11.20
CA LEU A 273 1.30 -9.84 -12.60
C LEU A 273 2.41 -9.36 -13.53
N GLY A 274 2.91 -10.25 -14.38
CA GLY A 274 3.95 -9.94 -15.36
C GLY A 274 5.38 -10.00 -14.82
N ASP A 275 6.35 -9.99 -15.72
CA ASP A 275 7.77 -10.15 -15.39
C ASP A 275 8.36 -8.91 -14.69
N GLU A 276 7.89 -7.71 -15.06
CA GLU A 276 8.29 -6.46 -14.40
C GLU A 276 7.96 -6.48 -12.90
N ALA A 277 6.76 -6.96 -12.54
CA ALA A 277 6.37 -7.11 -11.15
C ALA A 277 7.22 -8.18 -10.45
N ARG A 278 7.40 -9.36 -11.07
CA ARG A 278 8.19 -10.47 -10.51
C ARG A 278 9.64 -10.09 -10.25
N ALA A 279 10.27 -9.31 -11.14
CA ALA A 279 11.65 -8.88 -10.99
C ALA A 279 11.91 -8.04 -9.73
N ARG A 280 10.85 -7.51 -9.09
CA ARG A 280 10.90 -6.73 -7.85
C ARG A 280 10.53 -7.52 -6.59
N VAL A 281 10.34 -8.84 -6.69
CA VAL A 281 9.92 -9.70 -5.57
C VAL A 281 10.92 -10.85 -5.38
N PRO A 282 11.44 -11.07 -4.16
CA PRO A 282 12.20 -12.28 -3.84
C PRO A 282 11.38 -13.54 -4.12
N SER A 283 12.03 -14.60 -4.60
CA SER A 283 11.36 -15.79 -5.13
C SER A 283 10.46 -16.49 -4.10
N GLU A 284 10.81 -16.41 -2.82
CA GLU A 284 10.05 -16.97 -1.70
C GLU A 284 8.69 -16.29 -1.46
N PHE A 285 8.48 -15.07 -1.96
CA PHE A 285 7.22 -14.31 -1.78
C PHE A 285 6.33 -14.28 -3.03
N ILE A 286 6.80 -14.81 -4.16
CA ILE A 286 6.04 -14.79 -5.42
C ILE A 286 4.79 -15.68 -5.31
N VAL A 287 4.93 -16.89 -4.76
CA VAL A 287 3.83 -17.85 -4.69
C VAL A 287 2.82 -17.44 -3.62
N GLN A 288 1.56 -17.31 -4.03
CA GLN A 288 0.45 -16.99 -3.13
C GLN A 288 -0.28 -18.26 -2.70
N TYR A 289 -0.62 -18.37 -1.42
CA TYR A 289 -1.26 -19.57 -0.88
C TYR A 289 -2.76 -19.37 -0.64
N THR A 290 -3.58 -20.26 -1.19
CA THR A 290 -5.06 -20.15 -1.17
C THR A 290 -5.72 -20.25 0.21
N ASN A 291 -4.99 -20.68 1.25
CA ASN A 291 -5.45 -20.68 2.63
C ASN A 291 -5.04 -19.41 3.39
N ASN A 292 -4.12 -18.61 2.82
CA ASN A 292 -3.63 -17.39 3.41
C ASN A 292 -4.60 -16.24 3.11
N ALA A 293 -5.14 -15.65 4.16
CA ALA A 293 -6.01 -14.49 4.10
C ALA A 293 -5.20 -13.18 4.20
N ASN A 294 -5.92 -12.05 4.22
CA ASN A 294 -5.40 -10.73 4.58
C ASN A 294 -6.51 -9.93 5.30
N PRO A 295 -6.25 -8.84 6.03
CA PRO A 295 -7.34 -8.00 6.54
C PRO A 295 -8.27 -7.53 5.41
N PRO A 296 -9.59 -7.71 5.52
CA PRO A 296 -10.53 -7.37 4.45
C PRO A 296 -10.88 -5.86 4.47
N THR A 297 -9.86 -5.01 4.33
CA THR A 297 -9.96 -3.55 4.54
C THR A 297 -10.86 -2.84 3.53
N PHE A 298 -11.20 -3.46 2.38
CA PHE A 298 -12.23 -2.93 1.49
C PHE A 298 -13.57 -2.69 2.19
N PHE A 299 -13.90 -3.42 3.25
CA PHE A 299 -15.10 -3.14 4.04
C PHE A 299 -15.06 -1.77 4.74
N LEU A 300 -13.87 -1.19 5.03
CA LEU A 300 -13.77 0.19 5.51
C LEU A 300 -14.25 1.18 4.43
N THR A 301 -13.72 1.03 3.22
CA THR A 301 -14.06 1.88 2.07
C THR A 301 -15.51 1.72 1.67
N ILE A 302 -16.03 0.50 1.67
CA ILE A 302 -17.42 0.22 1.34
C ILE A 302 -18.35 0.80 2.41
N ASP A 303 -18.02 0.69 3.71
CA ASP A 303 -18.81 1.35 4.77
C ASP A 303 -18.84 2.87 4.59
N TYR A 304 -17.72 3.49 4.22
CA TYR A 304 -17.67 4.91 3.87
C TYR A 304 -18.60 5.23 2.69
N LEU A 305 -18.47 4.50 1.58
CA LEU A 305 -19.27 4.72 0.38
C LEU A 305 -20.77 4.56 0.67
N LEU A 306 -21.17 3.57 1.46
CA LEU A 306 -22.58 3.35 1.86
C LEU A 306 -23.21 4.54 2.58
N LYS A 307 -22.41 5.30 3.34
CA LYS A 307 -22.89 6.50 4.03
C LYS A 307 -23.03 7.70 3.08
N THR A 308 -22.43 7.62 1.89
CA THR A 308 -22.58 8.63 0.86
C THR A 308 -23.73 8.25 -0.07
N ASN A 309 -24.84 8.99 -0.04
CA ASN A 309 -26.02 8.73 -0.88
C ASN A 309 -25.70 8.65 -2.39
N GLN A 310 -24.60 9.26 -2.82
CA GLN A 310 -24.14 9.24 -4.21
C GLN A 310 -23.67 7.87 -4.67
N ALA A 311 -23.26 6.96 -3.77
CA ALA A 311 -22.67 5.68 -4.12
C ALA A 311 -23.67 4.51 -4.21
N ASN A 312 -24.95 4.70 -3.88
CA ASN A 312 -25.92 3.60 -3.82
C ASN A 312 -26.09 2.86 -5.16
N HIS A 313 -26.02 3.59 -6.27
CA HIS A 313 -26.09 3.01 -7.61
C HIS A 313 -24.88 2.10 -7.97
N LEU A 314 -23.79 2.18 -7.18
CA LEU A 314 -22.57 1.42 -7.40
C LEU A 314 -22.67 -0.01 -6.84
N PHE A 315 -23.59 -0.26 -5.91
CA PHE A 315 -23.78 -1.55 -5.24
C PHE A 315 -24.79 -2.43 -5.96
N THR A 316 -24.45 -2.84 -7.18
CA THR A 316 -25.30 -3.73 -7.97
C THR A 316 -25.36 -5.14 -7.34
N LEU A 317 -26.42 -5.90 -7.64
CA LEU A 317 -26.55 -7.29 -7.17
C LEU A 317 -25.31 -8.16 -7.49
N PRO A 318 -24.73 -8.13 -8.72
CA PRO A 318 -23.51 -8.88 -9.01
C PRO A 318 -22.31 -8.49 -8.14
N PHE A 319 -22.16 -7.19 -7.84
CA PHE A 319 -21.11 -6.72 -6.94
C PHE A 319 -21.30 -7.28 -5.53
N ILE A 320 -22.52 -7.16 -4.98
CA ILE A 320 -22.86 -7.67 -3.65
C ILE A 320 -22.65 -9.18 -3.57
N GLN A 321 -23.02 -9.95 -4.59
CA GLN A 321 -22.80 -11.41 -4.64
C GLN A 321 -21.32 -11.79 -4.64
N ARG A 322 -20.46 -11.05 -5.35
CA ARG A 322 -19.00 -11.26 -5.30
C ARG A 322 -18.43 -10.91 -3.93
N LEU A 323 -18.91 -9.82 -3.33
CA LEU A 323 -18.57 -9.44 -1.95
C LEU A 323 -19.00 -10.49 -0.92
N GLU A 324 -20.19 -11.05 -1.07
CA GLU A 324 -20.70 -12.16 -0.28
C GLU A 324 -19.81 -13.39 -0.41
N LYS A 325 -19.42 -13.75 -1.63
CA LYS A 325 -18.53 -14.89 -1.86
C LYS A 325 -17.18 -14.73 -1.17
N TRP A 326 -16.59 -13.53 -1.22
CA TRP A 326 -15.37 -13.22 -0.48
C TRP A 326 -15.56 -13.29 1.03
N TYR A 327 -16.61 -12.67 1.56
CA TYR A 327 -16.99 -12.73 2.97
C TYR A 327 -17.20 -14.17 3.47
N GLN A 328 -17.88 -15.00 2.68
CA GLN A 328 -18.14 -16.40 3.00
C GLN A 328 -16.85 -17.21 3.02
N TRP A 329 -15.90 -16.92 2.12
CA TRP A 329 -14.59 -17.57 2.15
C TRP A 329 -13.87 -17.35 3.48
N TYR A 330 -13.89 -16.13 4.05
CA TYR A 330 -13.33 -15.89 5.39
C TYR A 330 -14.06 -16.70 6.46
N ASN A 331 -15.39 -16.67 6.47
CA ASN A 331 -16.20 -17.38 7.47
C ASN A 331 -16.00 -18.89 7.45
N HIS A 332 -15.65 -19.48 6.31
CA HIS A 332 -15.38 -20.92 6.20
C HIS A 332 -13.92 -21.27 6.49
N THR A 333 -12.97 -20.48 6.00
CA THR A 333 -11.54 -20.87 6.01
C THR A 333 -10.80 -20.39 7.24
N GLN A 334 -11.23 -19.26 7.83
CA GLN A 334 -10.55 -18.60 8.94
C GLN A 334 -11.26 -18.77 10.29
N THR A 335 -12.26 -19.65 10.39
CA THR A 335 -12.98 -19.97 11.63
C THR A 335 -12.01 -20.44 12.72
N GLY A 336 -12.26 -20.02 13.95
CA GLY A 336 -11.52 -20.45 15.13
C GLY A 336 -12.01 -21.80 15.67
N PRO A 337 -11.41 -22.28 16.77
CA PRO A 337 -11.72 -23.59 17.35
C PRO A 337 -13.10 -23.67 18.03
N ILE A 338 -13.71 -22.53 18.37
CA ILE A 338 -15.01 -22.44 19.04
C ILE A 338 -15.91 -21.40 18.34
N PRO A 339 -17.24 -21.44 18.51
CA PRO A 339 -18.15 -20.49 17.88
C PRO A 339 -17.75 -19.02 18.11
N PHE A 340 -17.97 -18.18 17.10
CA PHE A 340 -17.70 -16.73 17.12
C PHE A 340 -16.23 -16.32 17.30
N THR A 341 -15.31 -17.27 17.11
CA THR A 341 -13.86 -17.01 17.11
C THR A 341 -13.28 -17.22 15.73
N PHE A 342 -12.14 -16.60 15.47
CA PHE A 342 -11.43 -16.67 14.21
C PHE A 342 -9.93 -16.86 14.45
N ARG A 343 -9.24 -17.44 13.47
CA ARG A 343 -7.80 -17.69 13.54
C ARG A 343 -7.17 -17.61 12.15
N TRP A 344 -6.29 -16.62 11.98
CA TRP A 344 -5.35 -16.53 10.85
C TRP A 344 -4.65 -17.87 10.56
N ARG A 345 -4.68 -18.30 9.30
CA ARG A 345 -3.87 -19.43 8.80
C ARG A 345 -2.48 -18.95 8.35
N GLY A 346 -1.55 -19.89 8.18
CA GLY A 346 -0.22 -19.61 7.62
C GLY A 346 0.91 -19.35 8.62
N ARG A 347 0.66 -19.43 9.94
CA ARG A 347 1.73 -19.40 10.96
C ARG A 347 2.56 -20.70 10.93
N ASN A 348 3.88 -20.58 11.10
CA ASN A 348 4.80 -21.73 11.13
C ASN A 348 5.04 -22.22 12.57
N ALA A 349 4.35 -23.30 12.96
CA ALA A 349 4.49 -23.89 14.29
C ALA A 349 5.86 -24.56 14.54
N SER A 350 6.56 -24.97 13.47
CA SER A 350 7.84 -25.70 13.55
C SER A 350 9.06 -24.80 13.48
N SER A 351 8.86 -23.48 13.45
CA SER A 351 9.96 -22.52 13.32
C SER A 351 10.81 -22.49 14.59
N ILE A 352 12.09 -22.82 14.44
CA ILE A 352 13.10 -22.71 15.49
C ILE A 352 14.00 -21.48 15.32
N TYR A 353 13.88 -20.74 14.22
CA TYR A 353 14.73 -19.58 13.94
C TYR A 353 14.08 -18.26 14.34
N GLU A 354 12.75 -18.27 14.52
CA GLU A 354 11.97 -17.10 14.90
C GLU A 354 11.74 -17.06 16.41
N LEU A 355 12.02 -15.91 17.04
CA LEU A 355 11.71 -15.64 18.46
C LEU A 355 10.21 -15.81 18.75
N ASN A 356 9.36 -15.35 17.82
CA ASN A 356 7.93 -15.59 17.81
C ASN A 356 7.50 -15.84 16.35
N PRO A 357 6.80 -16.96 16.05
CA PRO A 357 6.42 -17.27 14.67
C PRO A 357 5.56 -16.18 14.02
N LYS A 358 5.93 -15.72 12.82
CA LYS A 358 5.23 -14.63 12.12
C LYS A 358 3.77 -14.97 11.80
N THR A 359 2.96 -13.93 11.60
CA THR A 359 1.57 -14.01 11.12
C THR A 359 1.36 -13.07 9.93
N LEU A 360 2.07 -13.34 8.83
CA LEU A 360 2.05 -12.53 7.60
C LEU A 360 0.63 -12.26 7.07
N THR A 361 -0.28 -13.23 7.24
CA THR A 361 -1.67 -13.13 6.81
C THR A 361 -2.47 -12.07 7.54
N SER A 362 -2.02 -11.60 8.70
CA SER A 362 -2.69 -10.52 9.43
C SER A 362 -2.32 -9.11 8.97
N GLY A 363 -1.29 -8.96 8.13
CA GLY A 363 -0.68 -7.66 7.79
C GLY A 363 0.22 -7.07 8.89
N LEU A 364 0.20 -7.67 10.10
CA LEU A 364 1.07 -7.31 11.22
C LEU A 364 2.12 -8.41 11.44
N ASP A 365 3.04 -8.53 10.49
CA ASP A 365 3.93 -9.69 10.28
C ASP A 365 4.56 -10.28 11.53
N ASP A 366 5.29 -9.49 12.31
CA ASP A 366 6.01 -9.89 13.52
C ASP A 366 5.33 -9.40 14.82
N TYR A 367 4.10 -8.88 14.75
CA TYR A 367 3.33 -8.56 15.95
C TYR A 367 3.16 -9.84 16.76
N PRO A 368 3.48 -9.81 18.05
CA PRO A 368 3.61 -11.05 18.77
C PRO A 368 2.28 -11.66 19.17
N ARG A 369 2.17 -12.96 18.89
CA ARG A 369 1.02 -13.80 19.23
C ARG A 369 1.49 -14.96 20.10
N ALA A 370 0.64 -15.97 20.29
CA ALA A 370 1.00 -17.17 21.05
C ALA A 370 2.34 -17.74 20.55
N SER A 371 3.22 -18.10 21.48
CA SER A 371 4.62 -18.45 21.15
C SER A 371 4.75 -19.85 20.56
N HIS A 372 3.74 -20.69 20.75
CA HIS A 372 3.63 -22.01 20.17
C HIS A 372 2.31 -22.09 19.38
N PRO A 373 2.34 -21.82 18.06
CA PRO A 373 1.14 -21.83 17.25
C PRO A 373 0.43 -23.18 17.31
N THR A 374 -0.88 -23.18 17.51
CA THR A 374 -1.73 -24.38 17.50
C THR A 374 -3.05 -24.11 16.80
N ASN A 375 -3.85 -25.16 16.57
CA ASN A 375 -5.19 -24.98 16.00
C ASN A 375 -6.19 -24.33 16.99
N PHE A 376 -5.80 -24.15 18.25
CA PHE A 376 -6.64 -23.60 19.32
C PHE A 376 -6.46 -22.09 19.54
N GLU A 377 -5.67 -21.41 18.71
CA GLU A 377 -5.51 -19.96 18.82
C GLU A 377 -6.81 -19.22 18.50
N ARG A 378 -7.00 -18.06 19.14
CA ARG A 378 -8.08 -17.12 18.87
C ARG A 378 -7.45 -15.75 18.60
N HIS A 379 -7.68 -15.21 17.40
CA HIS A 379 -7.11 -13.94 16.97
C HIS A 379 -8.16 -12.82 17.01
N LEU A 380 -7.93 -11.84 17.89
CA LEU A 380 -8.85 -10.76 18.21
C LEU A 380 -9.08 -9.83 17.02
N ASP A 381 -8.01 -9.44 16.35
CA ASP A 381 -8.01 -8.55 15.19
C ASP A 381 -8.87 -9.13 14.06
N LEU A 382 -8.72 -10.42 13.76
CA LEU A 382 -9.54 -11.08 12.74
C LEU A 382 -11.02 -11.15 13.13
N ARG A 383 -11.34 -11.42 14.40
CA ARG A 383 -12.73 -11.35 14.89
C ARG A 383 -13.33 -9.96 14.68
N CYS A 384 -12.56 -8.91 14.93
CA CYS A 384 -13.00 -7.53 14.71
C CYS A 384 -13.18 -7.22 13.22
N TRP A 385 -12.28 -7.68 12.35
CA TRP A 385 -12.47 -7.56 10.90
C TRP A 385 -13.75 -8.23 10.41
N MET A 386 -14.04 -9.43 10.90
CA MET A 386 -15.27 -10.14 10.55
C MET A 386 -16.51 -9.44 11.11
N THR A 387 -16.41 -8.80 12.28
CA THR A 387 -17.50 -7.96 12.82
C THR A 387 -17.83 -6.81 11.87
N LEU A 388 -16.82 -6.08 11.41
CA LEU A 388 -16.98 -5.01 10.42
C LEU A 388 -17.58 -5.56 9.12
N ALA A 389 -17.01 -6.64 8.59
CA ALA A 389 -17.45 -7.25 7.35
C ALA A 389 -18.92 -7.69 7.40
N SER A 390 -19.34 -8.37 8.48
CA SER A 390 -20.72 -8.78 8.70
C SER A 390 -21.69 -7.60 8.78
N ASN A 391 -21.28 -6.51 9.43
CA ASN A 391 -22.10 -5.30 9.51
C ASN A 391 -22.28 -4.65 8.13
N VAL A 392 -21.19 -4.48 7.39
CA VAL A 392 -21.21 -3.81 6.08
C VAL A 392 -21.98 -4.61 5.04
N ILE A 393 -21.74 -5.92 4.96
CA ILE A 393 -22.52 -6.77 4.05
C ILE A 393 -23.99 -6.82 4.45
N GLY A 394 -24.28 -6.83 5.76
CA GLY A 394 -25.64 -6.75 6.26
C GLY A 394 -26.37 -5.48 5.83
N LYS A 395 -25.73 -4.31 5.93
CA LYS A 395 -26.30 -3.04 5.43
C LYS A 395 -26.57 -3.07 3.93
N LEU A 396 -25.66 -3.66 3.13
CA LEU A 396 -25.85 -3.81 1.68
C LEU A 396 -27.08 -4.64 1.35
N TYR A 397 -27.27 -5.79 1.99
CA TYR A 397 -28.45 -6.62 1.78
C TYR A 397 -29.73 -5.93 2.25
N SER A 398 -29.69 -5.18 3.34
CA SER A 398 -30.82 -4.37 3.79
C SER A 398 -31.25 -3.33 2.75
N ILE A 399 -30.29 -2.64 2.11
CA ILE A 399 -30.56 -1.69 1.03
C ILE A 399 -31.14 -2.41 -0.20
N LEU A 400 -30.53 -3.53 -0.59
CA LEU A 400 -30.92 -4.30 -1.78
C LEU A 400 -32.32 -4.90 -1.68
N ASN A 401 -32.65 -5.48 -0.51
CA ASN A 401 -33.92 -6.17 -0.28
C ASN A 401 -35.01 -5.28 0.33
N ASN A 402 -34.67 -4.04 0.69
CA ASN A 402 -35.54 -3.15 1.48
C ASN A 402 -36.00 -3.80 2.81
N GLU A 403 -35.06 -4.47 3.50
CA GLU A 403 -35.30 -5.18 4.76
C GLU A 403 -34.53 -4.51 5.91
N GLN A 404 -35.17 -4.36 7.08
CA GLN A 404 -34.51 -3.75 8.24
C GLN A 404 -33.44 -4.65 8.89
N THR A 405 -33.58 -5.98 8.73
CA THR A 405 -32.63 -6.95 9.29
C THR A 405 -32.44 -8.11 8.32
N ASN A 406 -31.32 -8.82 8.45
CA ASN A 406 -31.01 -10.04 7.72
C ASN A 406 -30.01 -10.89 8.52
N LYS A 407 -29.71 -12.09 8.02
CA LYS A 407 -28.79 -13.03 8.69
C LYS A 407 -27.41 -12.44 8.98
N TYR A 408 -26.90 -11.53 8.13
CA TYR A 408 -25.60 -10.90 8.31
C TYR A 408 -25.60 -9.86 9.42
N LEU A 409 -26.65 -9.03 9.49
CA LEU A 409 -26.85 -8.10 10.60
C LEU A 409 -27.04 -8.84 11.92
N ASN A 410 -27.82 -9.92 11.94
CA ASN A 410 -27.98 -10.76 13.14
C ASN A 410 -26.63 -11.33 13.60
N TYR A 411 -25.80 -11.82 12.66
CA TYR A 411 -24.46 -12.31 12.99
C TYR A 411 -23.52 -11.19 13.46
N ALA A 412 -23.58 -10.00 12.83
CA ALA A 412 -22.84 -8.83 13.28
C ALA A 412 -23.19 -8.44 14.71
N GLN A 413 -24.48 -8.47 15.09
CA GLN A 413 -24.91 -8.17 16.46
C GLN A 413 -24.34 -9.16 17.48
N LEU A 414 -24.27 -10.45 17.14
CA LEU A 414 -23.61 -11.45 17.99
C LEU A 414 -22.12 -11.14 18.17
N LEU A 415 -21.43 -10.74 17.10
CA LEU A 415 -20.01 -10.39 17.19
C LEU A 415 -19.76 -9.06 17.93
N ILE A 416 -20.67 -8.09 17.85
CA ILE A 416 -20.62 -6.79 18.55
C ILE A 416 -20.89 -6.95 20.05
N ASN A 417 -21.66 -7.97 20.47
CA ASN A 417 -22.01 -8.19 21.87
C ASN A 417 -20.74 -8.19 22.76
N ASN A 418 -20.67 -7.21 23.67
CA ASN A 418 -19.48 -6.97 24.49
C ASN A 418 -19.27 -8.09 25.51
N ASP A 419 -20.32 -8.71 26.05
CA ASP A 419 -20.19 -9.83 26.99
C ASP A 419 -19.53 -11.05 26.31
N LEU A 420 -19.94 -11.36 25.09
CA LEU A 420 -19.33 -12.43 24.29
C LEU A 420 -17.91 -12.08 23.87
N LEU A 421 -17.64 -10.83 23.47
CA LEU A 421 -16.29 -10.37 23.18
C LEU A 421 -15.38 -10.53 24.42
N ASP A 422 -15.87 -10.12 25.58
CA ASP A 422 -15.15 -10.18 26.84
C ASP A 422 -14.86 -11.62 27.25
N GLN A 423 -15.85 -12.50 27.18
CA GLN A 423 -15.69 -13.93 27.45
C GLN A 423 -14.57 -14.57 26.61
N LEU A 424 -14.43 -14.15 25.35
CA LEU A 424 -13.52 -14.77 24.39
C LEU A 424 -12.12 -14.13 24.35
N HIS A 425 -12.03 -12.84 24.66
CA HIS A 425 -10.84 -12.04 24.39
C HIS A 425 -10.43 -11.06 25.50
N TRP A 426 -11.24 -10.80 26.52
CA TRP A 426 -10.81 -9.97 27.64
C TRP A 426 -10.07 -10.81 28.69
N SER A 427 -8.86 -10.38 29.03
CA SER A 427 -8.10 -10.93 30.15
C SER A 427 -8.33 -10.06 31.38
N GLU A 428 -8.97 -10.62 32.41
CA GLU A 428 -9.10 -9.92 33.71
C GLU A 428 -7.75 -9.78 34.42
N GLU A 429 -6.83 -10.75 34.24
CA GLU A 429 -5.49 -10.70 34.82
C GLU A 429 -4.64 -9.54 34.26
N TYR A 430 -4.78 -9.26 32.96
CA TYR A 430 -3.98 -8.25 32.27
C TYR A 430 -4.75 -6.95 32.00
N GLU A 431 -6.05 -6.93 32.30
CA GLU A 431 -6.99 -5.83 32.03
C GLU A 431 -6.92 -5.32 30.59
N MET A 432 -6.91 -6.23 29.61
CA MET A 432 -6.84 -5.90 28.20
C MET A 432 -7.51 -6.95 27.31
N TYR A 433 -7.88 -6.54 26.09
CA TYR A 433 -8.20 -7.48 25.04
C TYR A 433 -6.93 -8.12 24.45
N ALA A 434 -6.97 -9.42 24.24
CA ALA A 434 -5.82 -10.21 23.82
C ALA A 434 -6.19 -11.36 22.87
N ASP A 435 -5.18 -11.81 22.13
CA ASP A 435 -5.19 -13.14 21.53
C ASP A 435 -5.12 -14.21 22.62
N TYR A 436 -5.56 -15.43 22.30
CA TYR A 436 -5.47 -16.60 23.18
C TYR A 436 -4.75 -17.74 22.47
N GLY A 437 -3.89 -18.49 23.19
CA GLY A 437 -3.21 -19.66 22.63
C GLY A 437 -2.18 -20.26 23.57
N LEU A 438 -1.43 -21.26 23.09
CA LEU A 438 -0.35 -21.90 23.84
C LEU A 438 0.87 -20.97 23.88
N HIS A 439 1.16 -20.40 25.05
CA HIS A 439 2.07 -19.26 25.16
C HIS A 439 2.95 -19.31 26.40
N THR A 440 4.11 -18.67 26.27
CA THR A 440 5.05 -18.33 27.33
C THR A 440 5.87 -17.13 26.84
N ASP A 441 6.15 -16.20 27.75
CA ASP A 441 7.05 -15.05 27.52
C ASP A 441 8.53 -15.43 27.64
N TYR A 442 8.83 -16.61 28.19
CA TYR A 442 10.20 -17.06 28.49
C TYR A 442 10.84 -17.72 27.26
N VAL A 443 11.02 -16.93 26.20
CA VAL A 443 11.71 -17.33 24.96
C VAL A 443 12.87 -16.38 24.67
N GLN A 444 13.96 -16.91 24.12
CA GLN A 444 15.08 -16.09 23.66
C GLN A 444 15.71 -16.66 22.40
N LEU A 445 16.42 -15.82 21.64
CA LEU A 445 17.31 -16.29 20.58
C LEU A 445 18.70 -16.52 21.15
N GLU A 446 19.27 -17.68 20.89
CA GLU A 446 20.61 -18.08 21.31
C GLU A 446 21.46 -18.47 20.10
N ARG A 447 22.73 -18.08 20.11
CA ARG A 447 23.68 -18.43 19.05
C ARG A 447 24.27 -19.81 19.33
N VAL A 448 24.00 -20.76 18.44
CA VAL A 448 24.53 -22.14 18.51
C VAL A 448 25.53 -22.41 17.40
N LEU A 449 26.51 -23.28 17.69
CA LEU A 449 27.51 -23.73 16.71
C LEU A 449 26.93 -24.81 15.79
N ILE A 450 27.21 -24.72 14.50
CA ILE A 450 26.90 -25.78 13.54
C ILE A 450 28.01 -26.84 13.63
N PRO A 451 27.67 -28.14 13.77
CA PRO A 451 28.65 -29.22 13.68
C PRO A 451 29.43 -29.13 12.36
N LYS A 452 30.77 -29.27 12.43
CA LYS A 452 31.61 -29.22 11.23
C LYS A 452 31.17 -30.32 10.26
N GLN A 453 30.81 -29.93 9.03
CA GLN A 453 30.42 -30.88 7.99
C GLN A 453 31.63 -31.58 7.35
N SER A 454 32.82 -30.99 7.48
CA SER A 454 34.09 -31.56 7.01
C SER A 454 35.24 -31.24 7.99
N PRO A 455 36.21 -32.15 8.18
CA PRO A 455 37.44 -31.89 8.93
C PRO A 455 38.25 -30.70 8.38
N THR A 456 38.09 -30.36 7.10
CA THR A 456 38.81 -29.26 6.42
C THR A 456 38.20 -27.87 6.64
N GLN A 457 37.06 -27.78 7.33
CA GLN A 457 36.36 -26.51 7.56
C GLN A 457 37.11 -25.68 8.64
N GLN A 458 37.83 -24.63 8.20
CA GLN A 458 38.63 -23.75 9.07
C GLN A 458 37.77 -22.91 10.04
N TYR A 459 36.55 -22.53 9.64
CA TYR A 459 35.64 -21.73 10.46
C TYR A 459 34.37 -22.51 10.80
N GLN A 460 33.98 -22.48 12.08
CA GLN A 460 32.68 -22.98 12.53
C GLN A 460 31.60 -21.94 12.24
N GLN A 461 30.58 -22.35 11.49
CA GLN A 461 29.39 -21.53 11.28
C GLN A 461 28.51 -21.53 12.53
N THR A 462 27.74 -20.48 12.75
CA THR A 462 26.78 -20.35 13.86
C THR A 462 25.41 -19.99 13.32
N HIS A 463 24.34 -20.45 13.97
CA HIS A 463 22.97 -19.98 13.74
C HIS A 463 22.35 -19.42 15.02
N MET A 464 21.44 -18.44 14.89
CA MET A 464 20.55 -18.04 15.98
C MET A 464 19.32 -18.93 16.00
N ILE A 465 19.09 -19.65 17.10
CA ILE A 465 17.89 -20.48 17.30
C ILE A 465 17.11 -20.00 18.52
N ARG A 466 15.80 -20.17 18.50
CA ARG A 466 14.91 -19.93 19.63
C ARG A 466 15.05 -21.04 20.66
N GLN A 467 15.14 -20.65 21.93
CA GLN A 467 15.02 -21.55 23.07
C GLN A 467 13.85 -21.12 23.98
N VAL A 468 13.20 -22.11 24.58
CA VAL A 468 12.19 -21.92 25.64
C VAL A 468 12.89 -22.07 26.98
N ILE A 469 12.97 -20.98 27.74
CA ILE A 469 13.76 -20.90 28.98
C ILE A 469 13.01 -21.44 30.18
N LYS A 470 11.68 -21.42 30.15
CA LYS A 470 10.83 -21.92 31.23
C LYS A 470 9.65 -22.70 30.68
N GLU A 471 9.86 -23.98 30.37
CA GLU A 471 8.80 -24.86 29.86
C GLU A 471 7.62 -25.00 30.82
N SER A 472 7.83 -24.87 32.13
CA SER A 472 6.75 -24.92 33.12
C SER A 472 5.77 -23.75 33.05
N ASP A 473 6.11 -22.65 32.37
CA ASP A 473 5.20 -21.51 32.11
C ASP A 473 4.35 -21.71 30.83
N LEU A 474 4.67 -22.71 30.02
CA LEU A 474 4.00 -22.98 28.77
C LEU A 474 2.60 -23.56 29.01
N ASN A 475 1.58 -22.76 28.78
CA ASN A 475 0.18 -23.19 28.90
C ASN A 475 -0.74 -22.38 27.98
N TYR A 476 -2.01 -22.81 27.88
CA TYR A 476 -3.02 -22.06 27.17
C TYR A 476 -3.47 -20.86 28.01
N LYS A 477 -3.16 -19.65 27.54
CA LYS A 477 -3.49 -18.39 28.22
C LYS A 477 -3.70 -17.25 27.23
N TYR A 478 -4.20 -16.13 27.73
CA TYR A 478 -4.17 -14.87 26.99
C TYR A 478 -2.73 -14.42 26.77
N VAL A 479 -2.45 -13.86 25.59
CA VAL A 479 -1.10 -13.43 25.19
C VAL A 479 -0.85 -12.02 25.70
N LYS A 480 0.17 -11.84 26.54
CA LYS A 480 0.43 -10.59 27.29
C LYS A 480 1.21 -9.54 26.47
N HIS A 481 0.68 -9.19 25.30
CA HIS A 481 1.29 -8.19 24.42
C HIS A 481 0.31 -7.07 24.05
N PHE A 482 0.27 -6.03 24.90
CA PHE A 482 -0.54 -4.83 24.64
C PHE A 482 0.02 -4.03 23.46
N GLY A 483 -0.82 -3.73 22.48
CA GLY A 483 -0.44 -3.05 21.24
C GLY A 483 -1.63 -2.89 20.31
N TYR A 484 -1.37 -2.69 19.01
CA TYR A 484 -2.45 -2.47 18.05
C TYR A 484 -3.52 -3.57 18.04
N VAL A 485 -3.15 -4.85 18.18
CA VAL A 485 -4.14 -5.95 18.23
C VAL A 485 -5.13 -5.75 19.38
N SER A 486 -4.64 -5.37 20.57
CA SER A 486 -5.48 -5.10 21.74
C SER A 486 -6.45 -3.93 21.55
N LEU A 487 -6.17 -3.02 20.62
CA LEU A 487 -6.99 -1.84 20.34
C LEU A 487 -8.07 -2.09 19.26
N PHE A 488 -8.12 -3.26 18.62
CA PHE A 488 -9.07 -3.52 17.54
C PHE A 488 -10.53 -3.26 17.92
N PRO A 489 -11.05 -3.72 19.08
CA PRO A 489 -12.41 -3.40 19.50
C PRO A 489 -12.71 -1.89 19.57
N LEU A 490 -11.74 -1.09 20.00
CA LEU A 490 -11.81 0.38 19.95
C LEU A 490 -11.81 0.86 18.50
N MET A 491 -10.84 0.41 17.68
CA MET A 491 -10.64 0.85 16.30
C MET A 491 -11.87 0.63 15.40
N ILE A 492 -12.61 -0.47 15.60
CA ILE A 492 -13.86 -0.75 14.87
C ILE A 492 -15.12 -0.22 15.60
N ARG A 493 -14.95 0.52 16.70
CA ARG A 493 -16.00 1.24 17.43
C ARG A 493 -17.12 0.36 17.98
N ILE A 494 -16.78 -0.82 18.51
CA ILE A 494 -17.78 -1.76 19.05
C ILE A 494 -17.86 -1.75 20.58
N LEU A 495 -17.00 -1.01 21.27
CA LEU A 495 -17.03 -0.93 22.73
C LEU A 495 -18.22 -0.10 23.20
N ASN A 496 -18.91 -0.59 24.23
CA ASN A 496 -19.97 0.16 24.90
C ASN A 496 -19.41 1.48 25.48
N PRO A 497 -19.98 2.66 25.16
CA PRO A 497 -19.51 3.96 25.66
C PRO A 497 -19.52 4.10 27.19
N GLN A 498 -20.29 3.27 27.89
CA GLN A 498 -20.42 3.24 29.35
C GLN A 498 -19.46 2.25 30.03
N SER A 499 -18.74 1.42 29.26
CA SER A 499 -17.92 0.35 29.81
C SER A 499 -16.64 0.88 30.48
N ASN A 500 -16.33 0.40 31.69
CA ASN A 500 -15.05 0.68 32.34
C ASN A 500 -13.85 0.14 31.53
N LYS A 501 -14.05 -0.84 30.66
CA LYS A 501 -13.01 -1.34 29.74
C LYS A 501 -12.63 -0.29 28.70
N LEU A 502 -13.59 0.53 28.24
CA LEU A 502 -13.29 1.68 27.38
C LEU A 502 -12.42 2.69 28.13
N GLU A 503 -12.74 3.01 29.38
CA GLU A 503 -11.92 3.89 30.20
C GLU A 503 -10.49 3.37 30.36
N LYS A 504 -10.35 2.08 30.70
CA LYS A 504 -9.04 1.43 30.83
C LYS A 504 -8.20 1.60 29.58
N ILE A 505 -8.78 1.33 28.41
CA ILE A 505 -8.11 1.49 27.11
C ILE A 505 -7.72 2.95 26.86
N LEU A 506 -8.59 3.92 27.16
CA LEU A 506 -8.27 5.35 27.00
C LEU A 506 -7.13 5.80 27.93
N ASN A 507 -7.07 5.29 29.16
CA ASN A 507 -5.98 5.55 30.08
C ASN A 507 -4.66 4.95 29.58
N ASP A 508 -4.70 3.69 29.13
CA ASP A 508 -3.52 2.98 28.62
C ASP A 508 -2.97 3.61 27.33
N LEU A 509 -3.86 4.11 26.45
CA LEU A 509 -3.48 4.84 25.25
C LEU A 509 -2.60 6.05 25.59
N LYS A 510 -2.92 6.77 26.67
CA LYS A 510 -2.16 7.95 27.12
C LYS A 510 -0.90 7.63 27.90
N ASN A 511 -0.70 6.38 28.26
CA ASN A 511 0.45 5.98 29.05
C ASN A 511 1.73 5.94 28.17
N SER A 512 2.70 6.78 28.51
CA SER A 512 3.99 6.88 27.80
C SER A 512 4.89 5.65 27.98
N THR A 513 4.66 4.87 29.05
CA THR A 513 5.33 3.57 29.26
C THR A 513 4.70 2.45 28.44
N LEU A 514 3.52 2.68 27.84
CA LEU A 514 2.86 1.77 26.92
C LEU A 514 3.03 2.28 25.48
N LEU A 515 1.97 2.82 24.88
CA LEU A 515 1.91 3.15 23.45
C LEU A 515 2.14 4.63 23.15
N TRP A 516 1.94 5.54 24.11
CA TRP A 516 1.96 6.97 23.82
C TRP A 516 3.37 7.50 23.51
N THR A 517 3.48 8.29 22.44
CA THR A 517 4.69 9.04 22.10
C THR A 517 4.34 10.47 21.63
N PRO A 518 5.34 11.39 21.59
CA PRO A 518 5.18 12.69 20.92
C PRO A 518 4.96 12.63 19.41
N TYR A 519 5.05 11.44 18.80
CA TYR A 519 5.04 11.25 17.34
C TYR A 519 3.86 10.40 16.84
N GLY A 520 3.06 9.83 17.75
CA GLY A 520 1.99 8.85 17.44
C GLY A 520 1.96 7.70 18.44
N LEU A 521 1.09 6.71 18.20
CA LEU A 521 1.01 5.49 19.01
C LEU A 521 1.97 4.41 18.49
N ARG A 522 2.66 3.73 19.40
CA ARG A 522 3.49 2.55 19.09
C ARG A 522 2.62 1.38 18.63
N SER A 523 3.19 0.54 17.76
CA SER A 523 2.62 -0.77 17.43
C SER A 523 2.56 -1.73 18.62
N LEU A 524 3.56 -1.68 19.50
CA LEU A 524 3.68 -2.56 20.66
C LEU A 524 4.15 -1.77 21.88
N ALA A 525 3.57 -2.05 23.05
CA ALA A 525 3.90 -1.36 24.29
C ALA A 525 5.35 -1.61 24.71
N ARG A 526 6.00 -0.59 25.29
CA ARG A 526 7.38 -0.73 25.81
C ARG A 526 7.50 -1.73 26.96
N SER A 527 6.39 -2.03 27.63
CA SER A 527 6.31 -3.06 28.67
C SER A 527 6.30 -4.49 28.14
N SER A 528 6.15 -4.69 26.83
CA SER A 528 6.21 -6.02 26.21
C SER A 528 7.62 -6.60 26.32
N SER A 529 7.70 -7.89 26.67
CA SER A 529 8.95 -8.67 26.75
C SER A 529 9.77 -8.63 25.46
N ILE A 530 9.11 -8.39 24.32
CA ILE A 530 9.74 -8.39 22.99
C ILE A 530 9.59 -7.07 22.22
N TYR A 531 9.34 -5.96 22.92
CA TYR A 531 9.42 -4.62 22.33
C TYR A 531 10.82 -4.35 21.76
N GLY A 532 10.89 -3.90 20.51
CA GLY A 532 12.13 -3.60 19.80
C GLY A 532 13.04 -4.81 19.55
N MET A 533 12.59 -6.04 19.80
CA MET A 533 13.38 -7.24 19.56
C MET A 533 13.26 -7.72 18.12
N ARG A 534 14.40 -8.06 17.51
CA ARG A 534 14.47 -8.75 16.22
C ARG A 534 13.80 -10.12 16.31
N ASN A 535 13.22 -10.59 15.20
CA ASN A 535 12.57 -11.90 15.19
C ASN A 535 13.53 -13.04 14.84
N THR A 536 14.52 -12.77 14.00
CA THR A 536 15.58 -13.71 13.61
C THR A 536 16.93 -12.97 13.62
N GLU A 537 18.00 -13.61 13.16
CA GLU A 537 19.29 -12.91 12.95
C GLU A 537 19.17 -11.74 11.98
N HIS A 538 18.30 -11.87 10.96
CA HIS A 538 18.18 -10.95 9.83
C HIS A 538 16.86 -10.16 9.78
N ASP A 539 15.87 -10.53 10.59
CA ASP A 539 14.57 -9.84 10.65
C ASP A 539 14.55 -8.80 11.78
N PRO A 540 14.80 -7.50 11.50
CA PRO A 540 14.67 -6.45 12.50
C PRO A 540 13.21 -6.30 12.99
N PRO A 541 12.98 -5.66 14.15
CA PRO A 541 11.62 -5.39 14.62
C PRO A 541 10.84 -4.52 13.62
N TYR A 542 9.59 -4.92 13.33
CA TYR A 542 8.72 -4.22 12.38
C TYR A 542 7.47 -3.67 13.08
N TRP A 543 6.53 -4.53 13.46
CA TRP A 543 5.34 -4.23 14.27
C TRP A 543 5.59 -4.35 15.78
N ARG A 544 6.83 -4.11 16.22
CA ARG A 544 7.30 -4.25 17.61
C ARG A 544 7.73 -2.94 18.24
N GLY A 545 7.09 -1.82 17.90
CA GLY A 545 7.30 -0.53 18.55
C GLY A 545 7.09 0.67 17.63
N ALA A 546 7.42 0.54 16.34
CA ALA A 546 7.29 1.62 15.36
C ALA A 546 5.84 2.10 15.22
N ILE A 547 5.69 3.34 14.74
CA ILE A 547 4.43 4.07 14.59
C ILE A 547 3.95 3.92 13.15
N TRP A 548 2.67 3.55 12.99
CA TRP A 548 2.06 3.19 11.73
C TRP A 548 0.78 3.98 11.50
N ILE A 549 0.67 4.65 10.35
CA ILE A 549 -0.38 5.66 10.12
C ILE A 549 -1.76 5.04 9.89
N ASN A 550 -1.87 3.87 9.26
CA ASN A 550 -3.14 3.12 9.14
C ASN A 550 -3.79 2.86 10.51
N MET A 551 -3.04 2.32 11.46
CA MET A 551 -3.56 1.99 12.80
C MET A 551 -3.85 3.26 13.61
N ASN A 552 -2.99 4.27 13.52
CA ASN A 552 -3.22 5.56 14.17
C ASN A 552 -4.44 6.29 13.58
N TYR A 553 -4.70 6.19 12.27
CA TYR A 553 -5.92 6.69 11.64
C TYR A 553 -7.16 6.01 12.23
N MET A 554 -7.16 4.67 12.36
CA MET A 554 -8.29 3.95 12.94
C MET A 554 -8.53 4.32 14.41
N VAL A 555 -7.47 4.51 15.21
CA VAL A 555 -7.62 4.97 16.60
C VAL A 555 -8.15 6.40 16.67
N LEU A 556 -7.64 7.34 15.86
CA LEU A 556 -8.16 8.71 15.80
C LEU A 556 -9.63 8.74 15.39
N SER A 557 -9.98 7.93 14.38
CA SER A 557 -11.34 7.73 13.89
C SER A 557 -12.28 7.25 15.00
N ALA A 558 -11.83 6.31 15.83
CA ALA A 558 -12.57 5.83 16.99
C ALA A 558 -12.66 6.87 18.11
N LEU A 559 -11.55 7.53 18.47
CA LEU A 559 -11.55 8.57 19.50
C LEU A 559 -12.49 9.73 19.15
N GLN A 560 -12.55 10.12 17.88
CA GLN A 560 -13.50 11.13 17.42
C GLN A 560 -14.95 10.66 17.54
N HIS A 561 -15.23 9.38 17.26
CA HIS A 561 -16.55 8.79 17.48
C HIS A 561 -16.95 8.83 18.96
N TYR A 562 -16.10 8.30 19.86
CA TYR A 562 -16.39 8.29 21.30
C TYR A 562 -16.43 9.70 21.93
N ALA A 563 -15.76 10.68 21.32
CA ALA A 563 -15.85 12.08 21.72
C ALA A 563 -17.20 12.73 21.39
N ASN A 564 -17.97 12.18 20.46
CA ASN A 564 -19.20 12.79 19.93
C ASN A 564 -20.48 12.01 20.26
N ILE A 565 -20.38 10.90 20.98
CA ILE A 565 -21.55 10.13 21.45
C ILE A 565 -21.72 10.27 22.97
N PRO A 566 -22.93 10.10 23.52
CA PRO A 566 -23.17 10.13 24.95
C PRO A 566 -22.38 9.03 25.70
N GLY A 567 -21.59 9.43 26.70
CA GLY A 567 -20.83 8.53 27.55
C GLY A 567 -19.95 9.29 28.55
N PRO A 568 -19.58 8.67 29.69
CA PRO A 568 -18.78 9.30 30.74
C PRO A 568 -17.35 9.64 30.30
N TYR A 569 -16.88 9.06 29.20
CA TYR A 569 -15.49 9.20 28.73
C TYR A 569 -15.34 10.07 27.47
N SER A 570 -16.40 10.76 27.04
CA SER A 570 -16.40 11.57 25.80
C SER A 570 -15.35 12.69 25.83
N ASP A 571 -15.26 13.44 26.93
CA ASP A 571 -14.26 14.49 27.10
C ASP A 571 -12.83 13.93 27.13
N LYS A 572 -12.63 12.77 27.77
CA LYS A 572 -11.34 12.07 27.78
C LYS A 572 -10.95 11.67 26.36
N ALA A 573 -11.86 11.04 25.60
CA ALA A 573 -11.63 10.68 24.20
C ALA A 573 -11.29 11.91 23.33
N LYS A 574 -12.00 13.03 23.53
CA LYS A 574 -11.77 14.30 22.83
C LYS A 574 -10.38 14.89 23.10
N GLN A 575 -9.92 14.84 24.34
CA GLN A 575 -8.58 15.32 24.71
C GLN A 575 -7.48 14.43 24.12
N ILE A 576 -7.66 13.11 24.15
CA ILE A 576 -6.72 12.16 23.56
C ILE A 576 -6.64 12.38 22.06
N TYR A 577 -7.79 12.47 21.39
CA TYR A 577 -7.92 12.74 19.96
C TYR A 577 -7.11 13.97 19.54
N LYS A 578 -7.36 15.12 20.17
CA LYS A 578 -6.70 16.39 19.82
C LYS A 578 -5.18 16.26 19.89
N GLN A 579 -4.66 15.73 20.99
CA GLN A 579 -3.22 15.62 21.20
C GLN A 579 -2.58 14.60 20.24
N LEU A 580 -3.22 13.45 20.01
CA LEU A 580 -2.67 12.42 19.12
C LEU A 580 -2.61 12.93 17.67
N ARG A 581 -3.68 13.60 17.22
CA ARG A 581 -3.76 14.23 15.90
C ARG A 581 -2.64 15.25 15.72
N THR A 582 -2.44 16.14 16.68
CA THR A 582 -1.36 17.13 16.65
C THR A 582 0.02 16.48 16.58
N ASN A 583 0.27 15.45 17.39
CA ASN A 583 1.56 14.72 17.42
C ASN A 583 1.90 14.11 16.05
N LEU A 584 0.93 13.45 15.41
CA LEU A 584 1.12 12.83 14.10
C LEU A 584 1.37 13.86 13.00
N ILE A 585 0.55 14.91 12.92
CA ILE A 585 0.70 15.98 11.92
C ILE A 585 2.05 16.66 12.05
N ASN A 586 2.42 17.08 13.28
CA ASN A 586 3.68 17.77 13.51
C ASN A 586 4.89 16.88 13.19
N ASN A 587 4.85 15.60 13.57
CA ASN A 587 5.94 14.69 13.29
C ASN A 587 6.12 14.46 11.78
N MET A 588 5.04 14.15 11.07
CA MET A 588 5.10 13.87 9.64
C MET A 588 5.50 15.11 8.82
N LEU A 589 5.01 16.30 9.17
CA LEU A 589 5.45 17.55 8.55
C LEU A 589 6.94 17.78 8.77
N ARG A 590 7.42 17.66 10.01
CA ARG A 590 8.85 17.79 10.32
C ARG A 590 9.71 16.83 9.52
N VAL A 591 9.30 15.56 9.40
CA VAL A 591 10.04 14.56 8.62
C VAL A 591 9.99 14.90 7.13
N TYR A 592 8.83 15.29 6.61
CA TYR A 592 8.68 15.68 5.22
C TYR A 592 9.52 16.91 4.86
N ASP A 593 9.55 17.94 5.71
CA ASP A 593 10.37 19.14 5.51
C ASP A 593 11.86 18.80 5.52
N ASN A 594 12.28 17.85 6.37
CA ASN A 594 13.68 17.43 6.49
C ASN A 594 14.15 16.49 5.38
N THR A 595 13.27 15.63 4.84
CA THR A 595 13.66 14.55 3.92
C THR A 595 13.00 14.60 2.55
N GLY A 596 12.01 15.46 2.34
CA GLY A 596 11.20 15.52 1.11
C GLY A 596 10.30 14.30 0.87
N HIS A 597 10.12 13.44 1.88
CA HIS A 597 9.50 12.11 1.69
C HIS A 597 8.52 11.75 2.81
N ILE A 598 7.56 10.90 2.44
CA ILE A 598 6.64 10.24 3.37
C ILE A 598 7.09 8.78 3.48
N TRP A 599 7.07 8.27 4.71
CA TRP A 599 7.64 6.97 5.05
C TRP A 599 6.57 5.96 5.45
N GLU A 600 6.92 4.70 5.30
CA GLU A 600 6.09 3.54 5.64
C GLU A 600 5.70 3.52 7.12
N GLN A 601 6.68 3.78 7.99
CA GLN A 601 6.53 3.85 9.45
C GLN A 601 7.46 4.92 10.04
N TYR A 602 7.24 5.27 11.31
CA TYR A 602 8.02 6.26 12.04
C TYR A 602 8.60 5.67 13.33
N ASP A 603 9.84 6.02 13.64
CA ASP A 603 10.52 5.59 14.85
C ASP A 603 9.84 6.15 16.11
N ASP A 604 9.60 5.31 17.10
CA ASP A 604 8.85 5.71 18.29
C ASP A 604 9.67 6.52 19.32
N LYS A 605 10.99 6.60 19.15
CA LYS A 605 11.92 7.33 20.03
C LYS A 605 12.29 8.70 19.47
N THR A 606 12.49 8.78 18.16
CA THR A 606 12.97 9.97 17.45
C THR A 606 11.90 10.62 16.58
N GLY A 607 10.89 9.86 16.15
CA GLY A 607 9.88 10.27 15.17
C GLY A 607 10.38 10.28 13.74
N ASN A 608 11.64 9.90 13.47
CA ASN A 608 12.19 9.86 12.12
C ASN A 608 11.50 8.80 11.25
N GLY A 609 11.43 9.04 9.94
CA GLY A 609 10.93 8.07 8.97
C GLY A 609 11.78 6.79 8.93
N LYS A 610 11.13 5.64 8.77
CA LYS A 610 11.72 4.31 8.67
C LYS A 610 11.00 3.46 7.62
N GLY A 611 11.71 2.46 7.10
CA GLY A 611 11.18 1.55 6.09
C GLY A 611 11.20 2.15 4.69
N SER A 612 10.26 1.74 3.86
CA SER A 612 10.14 2.16 2.47
C SER A 612 9.80 3.65 2.32
N HIS A 613 10.34 4.28 1.26
CA HIS A 613 9.97 5.62 0.80
C HIS A 613 10.17 5.75 -0.73
N PRO A 614 9.45 6.66 -1.42
CA PRO A 614 8.23 7.32 -0.93
C PRO A 614 7.13 6.29 -0.67
N PHE A 615 6.48 6.38 0.49
CA PHE A 615 5.37 5.52 0.89
C PHE A 615 4.11 6.38 1.02
N THR A 616 3.48 6.64 -0.12
CA THR A 616 2.16 7.29 -0.17
C THR A 616 1.04 6.26 -0.27
N GLY A 617 1.25 5.07 0.30
CA GLY A 617 0.22 4.10 0.63
C GLY A 617 -0.62 4.54 1.82
N TRP A 618 -0.76 3.74 2.88
CA TRP A 618 -1.55 4.14 4.06
C TRP A 618 -1.08 5.42 4.74
N SER A 619 0.19 5.82 4.60
CA SER A 619 0.68 7.07 5.21
C SER A 619 0.03 8.30 4.59
N SER A 620 -0.60 8.17 3.42
CA SER A 620 -1.44 9.21 2.83
C SER A 620 -2.68 9.56 3.65
N LEU A 621 -3.12 8.68 4.55
CA LEU A 621 -4.24 8.94 5.47
C LEU A 621 -4.00 10.15 6.37
N ILE A 622 -2.76 10.66 6.48
CA ILE A 622 -2.47 11.93 7.13
C ILE A 622 -3.31 13.08 6.56
N VAL A 623 -3.66 13.07 5.26
CA VAL A 623 -4.55 14.06 4.66
C VAL A 623 -5.96 14.01 5.25
N LEU A 624 -6.46 12.81 5.59
CA LEU A 624 -7.74 12.63 6.26
C LEU A 624 -7.68 13.02 7.72
N ILE A 625 -6.57 12.71 8.39
CA ILE A 625 -6.30 13.16 9.76
C ILE A 625 -6.28 14.70 9.80
N MET A 626 -5.61 15.35 8.86
CA MET A 626 -5.53 16.81 8.76
C MET A 626 -6.88 17.45 8.46
N SER A 627 -7.70 16.85 7.60
CA SER A 627 -9.03 17.37 7.27
C SER A 627 -10.13 16.97 8.26
N GLU A 628 -9.80 16.13 9.25
CA GLU A 628 -10.75 15.53 10.21
C GLU A 628 -11.91 14.78 9.53
N LEU A 629 -11.68 14.27 8.32
CA LEU A 629 -12.66 13.53 7.52
C LEU A 629 -12.53 12.03 7.83
N TYR A 630 -13.12 11.61 8.94
CA TYR A 630 -13.25 10.18 9.28
C TYR A 630 -14.62 9.66 8.83
N ASP A 631 -14.74 8.35 8.69
CA ASP A 631 -15.97 7.69 8.25
C ASP A 631 -17.03 7.76 9.36
N GLN A 632 -17.68 8.93 9.52
CA GLN A 632 -18.80 9.16 10.45
C GLN A 632 -20.07 8.60 9.86
#